data_AF-A0A8T5GDD4-F1
#
_entry.id   AF-A0A8T5GDD4-F1
#
_cell.length_a   1.000
_cell.length_b   1.000
_cell.length_c   1.000
_cell.angle_alpha   90.00
_cell.angle_beta   90.00
_cell.angle_gamma   90.00
#
_symmetry.space_group_name_H-M   'P 1'
#
loop_
_entity.id
_entity.type
_entity.pdbx_description
1 polymer ?
#
loop_
_entity_poly.entity_id
_entity_poly.type
_entity_poly.pdbx_seq_one_letter_code
_entity_poly.pdbx_strand_id
1 'polypeptide(L)'
;ISVLDAVVDGDGDGLFALKNNSTDAITLTKITVSGVDSNYNNSLFFDTAKNFVLNNLGDYCSCDSGDARKVCPVTIYYTTVNGISKNETLDLEIDCVDNVGDSNDYVDPTELDVPVILLSSAVGSDSVFTFSYVVDDNSDVSGCDLILNGVVDQTDSSSPFDFFVKSYMSPQVTSWDVNCTDEHGNEGTGVAESIDSSGPYYLTNCLDLDAVRNYLDANHVMLNDINCYGATHSGGDLWNSGSGFDPIGSSSNKFTGDYNGDNKIITGLFINRPTRYSTPTAIFAYSSDASFYNVGIENGSVTGRIYSASFVGDFNDSDAYGVYNLSTVHNGFDSSNTGGLFARCIDSNITNSYNSGDVNGKFTVGGICATANSTSIQNSYNSGTIMGITRVGGVLGSVTGGSELNNVYNSGRIYSPGNFYPGSDQGSKVGGLVGFANDIIINNSYSSGEFDADVIMEGGAFIGCSEYSTIRNSFATGNVILDGGGFAGRIFFGGGAHNIWRYNSSLGCCGDCSNGWADCTKSNGISDFYASDQNVYVEENPNWTFETDANWSNCSNTMLPWLSWEERTC
;
A
#
# COMPACT_ATOMS: atom_id res chain seq x y z
N ILE A 1 49.16 10.56 -18.93
CA ILE A 1 49.24 11.69 -17.95
C ILE A 1 50.42 12.56 -18.38
N SER A 2 50.45 13.87 -18.09
CA SER A 2 51.67 14.68 -18.28
C SER A 2 52.12 15.31 -16.98
N VAL A 3 53.42 15.58 -16.87
CA VAL A 3 53.97 16.37 -15.78
C VAL A 3 54.09 17.82 -16.24
N LEU A 4 53.54 18.74 -15.45
CA LEU A 4 53.61 20.16 -15.72
C LEU A 4 54.88 20.78 -15.15
N ASP A 5 55.22 20.40 -13.92
CA ASP A 5 56.41 20.89 -13.21
C ASP A 5 56.85 19.86 -12.18
N ALA A 6 58.15 19.86 -11.85
CA ALA A 6 58.74 18.99 -10.85
C ALA A 6 59.98 19.62 -10.23
N VAL A 7 59.98 19.77 -8.90
CA VAL A 7 61.09 20.36 -8.14
C VAL A 7 61.48 19.41 -7.02
N VAL A 8 62.77 19.26 -6.78
CA VAL A 8 63.32 18.41 -5.70
C VAL A 8 64.39 19.16 -4.90
N ASP A 9 64.35 18.99 -3.58
CA ASP A 9 65.36 19.46 -2.63
C ASP A 9 66.59 18.53 -2.61
N GLY A 10 67.73 19.06 -2.19
CA GLY A 10 68.89 18.28 -1.75
C GLY A 10 68.59 17.29 -0.61
N ASP A 11 67.57 17.53 0.21
CA ASP A 11 67.12 16.57 1.25
C ASP A 11 66.28 15.40 0.69
N GLY A 12 65.97 15.41 -0.62
CA GLY A 12 65.29 14.31 -1.31
C GLY A 12 63.77 14.36 -1.24
N ASP A 13 63.18 15.44 -0.76
CA ASP A 13 61.75 15.72 -0.85
C ASP A 13 61.45 16.53 -2.12
N GLY A 14 60.29 16.31 -2.74
CA GLY A 14 59.96 16.93 -4.02
C GLY A 14 58.47 17.19 -4.22
N LEU A 15 58.17 18.17 -5.06
CA LEU A 15 56.82 18.56 -5.45
C LEU A 15 56.63 18.30 -6.94
N PHE A 16 55.58 17.56 -7.29
CA PHE A 16 55.29 17.18 -8.67
C PHE A 16 53.88 17.64 -9.06
N ALA A 17 53.78 18.44 -10.11
CA ALA A 17 52.50 18.85 -10.68
C ALA A 17 52.13 17.92 -11.84
N LEU A 18 51.08 17.11 -11.68
CA LEU A 18 50.60 16.19 -12.71
C LEU A 18 49.31 16.70 -13.32
N LYS A 19 49.15 16.54 -14.64
CA LYS A 19 47.96 16.88 -15.41
C LYS A 19 47.39 15.67 -16.13
N ASN A 20 46.08 15.47 -16.04
CA ASN A 20 45.41 14.44 -16.79
C ASN A 20 45.01 14.95 -18.20
N ASN A 21 45.57 14.30 -19.22
CA ASN A 21 45.28 14.59 -20.63
C ASN A 21 44.26 13.61 -21.25
N SER A 22 43.70 12.69 -20.45
CA SER A 22 42.66 11.76 -20.88
C SER A 22 41.29 12.42 -20.75
N THR A 23 40.39 12.14 -21.69
CA THR A 23 38.98 12.59 -21.64
C THR A 23 38.22 12.05 -20.43
N ASP A 24 38.72 10.96 -19.83
CA ASP A 24 38.10 10.32 -18.68
C ASP A 24 38.89 10.64 -17.40
N ALA A 25 38.18 10.67 -16.27
CA ALA A 25 38.83 10.78 -14.96
C ALA A 25 39.68 9.54 -14.66
N ILE A 26 40.75 9.77 -13.91
CA ILE A 26 41.65 8.71 -13.45
C ILE A 26 41.90 8.90 -11.96
N THR A 27 42.13 7.82 -11.22
CA THR A 27 42.55 7.88 -9.83
C THR A 27 43.99 7.46 -9.75
N LEU A 28 44.90 8.35 -9.33
CA LEU A 28 46.27 7.95 -9.02
C LEU A 28 46.25 7.11 -7.76
N THR A 29 46.80 5.90 -7.88
CA THR A 29 46.90 4.93 -6.79
C THR A 29 48.29 4.90 -6.18
N LYS A 30 49.31 5.25 -6.96
CA LYS A 30 50.72 5.20 -6.54
C LYS A 30 51.61 5.99 -7.49
N ILE A 31 52.61 6.68 -6.95
CA ILE A 31 53.74 7.22 -7.72
C ILE A 31 55.01 6.58 -7.18
N THR A 32 55.86 6.10 -8.07
CA THR A 32 57.15 5.52 -7.68
C THR A 32 58.26 6.25 -8.37
N VAL A 33 59.18 6.79 -7.58
CA VAL A 33 60.38 7.49 -8.08
C VAL A 33 61.58 6.68 -7.67
N SER A 34 62.36 6.19 -8.65
CA SER A 34 63.56 5.39 -8.38
C SER A 34 63.35 4.18 -7.44
N GLY A 35 62.13 3.64 -7.41
CA GLY A 35 61.74 2.51 -6.56
C GLY A 35 61.26 2.89 -5.15
N VAL A 36 61.19 4.18 -4.81
CA VAL A 36 60.52 4.66 -3.60
C VAL A 36 59.05 4.89 -3.90
N ASP A 37 58.19 4.27 -3.09
CA ASP A 37 56.75 4.25 -3.28
C ASP A 37 56.07 5.33 -2.44
N SER A 38 55.31 6.20 -3.09
CA SER A 38 54.33 7.07 -2.43
C SER A 38 52.95 6.72 -2.94
N ASN A 39 52.10 6.24 -2.03
CA ASN A 39 50.73 5.87 -2.38
C ASN A 39 49.86 7.12 -2.35
N TYR A 40 48.97 7.21 -3.33
CA TYR A 40 47.98 8.27 -3.42
C TYR A 40 46.62 7.65 -3.68
N ASN A 41 45.56 8.33 -3.32
CA ASN A 41 44.21 7.94 -3.73
C ASN A 41 43.46 9.19 -4.19
N ASN A 42 44.04 9.86 -5.18
CA ASN A 42 43.59 11.16 -5.66
C ASN A 42 43.11 11.06 -7.10
N SER A 43 41.89 11.53 -7.35
CA SER A 43 41.35 11.62 -8.71
C SER A 43 41.92 12.84 -9.44
N LEU A 44 42.19 12.67 -10.74
CA LEU A 44 42.51 13.76 -11.67
C LEU A 44 41.55 13.70 -12.86
N PHE A 45 40.82 14.78 -13.04
CA PHE A 45 39.84 14.97 -14.10
C PHE A 45 40.50 15.49 -15.38
N PHE A 46 39.78 15.40 -16.49
CA PHE A 46 40.28 15.88 -17.77
C PHE A 46 40.71 17.34 -17.67
N ASP A 47 41.94 17.62 -18.12
CA ASP A 47 42.55 18.95 -18.21
C ASP A 47 42.89 19.61 -16.85
N THR A 48 42.67 18.94 -15.72
CA THR A 48 43.05 19.43 -14.38
C THR A 48 44.48 19.04 -14.01
N ALA A 49 45.07 19.82 -13.10
CA ALA A 49 46.40 19.58 -12.57
C ALA A 49 46.40 19.56 -11.04
N LYS A 50 47.16 18.64 -10.44
CA LYS A 50 47.29 18.51 -8.98
C LYS A 50 48.75 18.37 -8.58
N ASN A 51 49.09 18.93 -7.43
CA ASN A 51 50.42 18.85 -6.85
C ASN A 51 50.54 17.64 -5.93
N PHE A 52 51.68 16.97 -5.98
CA PHE A 52 51.99 15.78 -5.20
C PHE A 52 53.31 15.98 -4.48
N VAL A 53 53.26 15.94 -3.15
CA VAL A 53 54.46 15.96 -2.29
C VAL A 53 54.98 14.54 -2.18
N LEU A 54 56.21 14.32 -2.63
CA LEU A 54 56.93 13.06 -2.53
C LEU A 54 58.09 13.20 -1.55
N ASN A 55 58.18 12.29 -0.58
CA ASN A 55 59.21 12.36 0.46
C ASN A 55 60.23 11.23 0.31
N ASN A 56 61.48 11.48 0.68
CA ASN A 56 62.57 10.50 0.67
C ASN A 56 62.80 9.82 -0.69
N LEU A 57 62.90 10.58 -1.79
CA LEU A 57 63.08 10.11 -3.17
C LEU A 57 64.36 9.30 -3.44
N GLY A 58 65.21 9.13 -2.41
CA GLY A 58 66.46 8.38 -2.45
C GLY A 58 67.58 9.11 -3.20
N ASP A 59 68.82 8.68 -2.97
CA ASP A 59 70.05 9.31 -3.50
C ASP A 59 70.08 9.47 -5.03
N TYR A 60 69.27 8.70 -5.76
CA TYR A 60 69.21 8.76 -7.22
C TYR A 60 68.49 10.01 -7.73
N CYS A 61 67.54 10.55 -6.95
CA CYS A 61 66.72 11.69 -7.34
C CYS A 61 66.85 12.91 -6.42
N SER A 62 67.60 12.81 -5.31
CA SER A 62 68.02 13.98 -4.54
C SER A 62 69.07 14.82 -5.29
N CYS A 63 69.13 16.12 -5.02
CA CYS A 63 70.07 17.03 -5.67
C CYS A 63 71.37 17.19 -4.87
N ASP A 64 72.54 17.10 -5.50
CA ASP A 64 73.82 17.40 -4.85
C ASP A 64 74.21 18.87 -5.07
N SER A 65 75.07 19.41 -4.19
CA SER A 65 75.55 20.80 -4.31
C SER A 65 76.23 21.05 -5.67
N GLY A 66 75.55 21.76 -6.57
CA GLY A 66 76.03 22.09 -7.91
C GLY A 66 75.22 21.50 -9.07
N ASP A 67 74.22 20.66 -8.81
CA ASP A 67 73.28 20.21 -9.83
C ASP A 67 72.27 21.32 -10.17
N ALA A 68 72.14 21.66 -11.45
CA ALA A 68 71.09 22.57 -11.91
C ALA A 68 69.80 21.81 -12.28
N ARG A 69 69.95 20.60 -12.83
CA ARG A 69 68.84 19.72 -13.26
C ARG A 69 69.23 18.25 -13.20
N LYS A 70 68.26 17.38 -12.89
CA LYS A 70 68.37 15.91 -12.96
C LYS A 70 67.26 15.30 -13.80
N VAL A 71 67.47 14.09 -14.30
CA VAL A 71 66.43 13.29 -14.96
C VAL A 71 66.12 12.07 -14.12
N CYS A 72 64.86 11.95 -13.70
CA CYS A 72 64.39 10.93 -12.79
C CYS A 72 63.27 10.08 -13.41
N PRO A 73 63.40 8.75 -13.42
CA PRO A 73 62.32 7.88 -13.87
C PRO A 73 61.22 7.84 -12.81
N VAL A 74 60.02 8.25 -13.20
CA VAL A 74 58.83 8.25 -12.37
C VAL A 74 57.78 7.36 -13.00
N THR A 75 57.34 6.33 -12.27
CA THR A 75 56.21 5.48 -12.67
C THR A 75 54.96 5.91 -11.92
N ILE A 76 53.93 6.28 -12.68
CA ILE A 76 52.63 6.70 -12.17
C ILE A 76 51.66 5.55 -12.38
N TYR A 77 51.04 5.07 -11.31
CA TYR A 77 50.00 4.06 -11.31
C TYR A 77 48.64 4.74 -11.12
N TYR A 78 47.67 4.35 -11.93
CA TYR A 78 46.33 4.92 -11.89
C TYR A 78 45.26 3.91 -12.29
N THR A 79 44.03 4.10 -11.81
CA THR A 79 42.85 3.36 -12.23
C THR A 79 41.94 4.25 -13.08
N THR A 80 41.36 3.69 -14.14
CA THR A 80 40.32 4.40 -14.90
C THR A 80 38.97 4.32 -14.19
N VAL A 81 38.01 5.14 -14.60
CA VAL A 81 36.60 5.09 -14.13
C VAL A 81 35.95 3.70 -14.20
N ASN A 82 36.44 2.82 -15.06
CA ASN A 82 35.95 1.44 -15.20
C ASN A 82 36.73 0.43 -14.33
N GLY A 83 37.52 0.90 -13.37
CA GLY A 83 38.31 0.07 -12.46
C GLY A 83 39.57 -0.58 -13.07
N ILE A 84 39.98 -0.17 -14.29
CA ILE A 84 41.15 -0.75 -14.95
C ILE A 84 42.42 -0.10 -14.42
N SER A 85 43.29 -0.88 -13.79
CA SER A 85 44.61 -0.41 -13.34
C SER A 85 45.61 -0.32 -14.50
N LYS A 86 46.30 0.81 -14.59
CA LYS A 86 47.35 1.11 -15.56
C LYS A 86 48.56 1.73 -14.86
N ASN A 87 49.70 1.73 -15.54
CA ASN A 87 50.86 2.51 -15.15
C ASN A 87 51.55 3.12 -16.38
N GLU A 88 52.24 4.22 -16.16
CA GLU A 88 53.04 4.94 -17.17
C GLU A 88 54.36 5.36 -16.53
N THR A 89 55.48 5.12 -17.20
CA THR A 89 56.81 5.55 -16.73
C THR A 89 57.29 6.71 -17.59
N LEU A 90 57.70 7.79 -16.94
CA LEU A 90 58.14 9.04 -17.56
C LEU A 90 59.53 9.37 -17.03
N ASP A 91 60.43 9.82 -17.90
CA ASP A 91 61.71 10.40 -17.51
C ASP A 91 61.50 11.91 -17.29
N LEU A 92 61.52 12.35 -16.04
CA LEU A 92 61.23 13.73 -15.66
C LEU A 92 62.49 14.53 -15.48
N GLU A 93 62.60 15.65 -16.19
CA GLU A 93 63.61 16.66 -15.93
C GLU A 93 63.16 17.50 -14.72
N ILE A 94 63.95 17.46 -13.65
CA ILE A 94 63.66 18.08 -12.36
C ILE A 94 64.67 19.20 -12.15
N ASP A 95 64.18 20.39 -11.78
CA ASP A 95 65.01 21.51 -11.37
C ASP A 95 65.45 21.31 -9.91
N CYS A 96 66.77 21.44 -9.66
CA CYS A 96 67.34 21.32 -8.32
C CYS A 96 67.34 22.68 -7.63
N VAL A 97 66.82 22.73 -6.39
CA VAL A 97 66.75 23.98 -5.60
C VAL A 97 67.39 23.79 -4.22
N ASP A 98 68.09 24.83 -3.74
CA ASP A 98 68.94 24.79 -2.52
C ASP A 98 68.15 24.78 -1.18
N ASN A 99 66.83 24.71 -1.23
CA ASN A 99 65.90 24.52 -0.10
C ASN A 99 64.48 24.54 -0.68
N VAL A 100 63.79 23.41 -0.69
CA VAL A 100 62.34 23.40 -0.66
C VAL A 100 62.02 23.57 0.82
N GLY A 101 61.74 24.80 1.24
CA GLY A 101 61.59 25.16 2.64
C GLY A 101 60.76 24.12 3.42
N ASP A 102 61.20 23.87 4.66
CA ASP A 102 60.53 23.08 5.72
C ASP A 102 59.03 22.90 5.44
N SER A 103 58.51 21.68 5.55
CA SER A 103 57.09 21.27 5.34
C SER A 103 55.98 22.19 5.90
N ASN A 104 56.31 23.25 6.64
CA ASN A 104 55.42 24.29 7.15
C ASN A 104 55.52 25.66 6.45
N ASP A 105 56.37 25.84 5.43
CA ASP A 105 56.49 27.11 4.68
C ASP A 105 55.74 27.08 3.32
N TYR A 106 55.06 25.96 3.02
CA TYR A 106 53.88 26.01 2.18
C TYR A 106 52.73 26.53 3.04
N VAL A 107 52.57 27.85 3.06
CA VAL A 107 51.25 28.42 3.29
C VAL A 107 50.45 27.96 2.07
N ASP A 108 49.73 26.84 2.21
CA ASP A 108 48.58 26.58 1.37
C ASP A 108 47.82 27.90 1.32
N PRO A 109 47.75 28.58 0.17
CA PRO A 109 47.34 29.97 0.10
C PRO A 109 45.86 30.11 0.40
N THR A 110 45.42 29.86 1.65
CA THR A 110 44.02 29.75 2.08
C THR A 110 43.19 29.22 0.93
N GLU A 111 43.22 27.91 0.66
CA GLU A 111 42.44 27.34 -0.42
C GLU A 111 41.02 27.93 -0.35
N LEU A 112 40.65 28.69 -1.39
CA LEU A 112 39.33 29.32 -1.54
C LEU A 112 38.49 28.54 -2.54
N ASP A 113 39.08 27.51 -3.14
CA ASP A 113 38.41 26.63 -4.05
C ASP A 113 37.47 25.74 -3.24
N VAL A 114 36.24 25.64 -3.69
CA VAL A 114 35.21 24.81 -3.06
C VAL A 114 35.25 23.40 -3.68
N PRO A 115 34.89 22.35 -2.94
CA PRO A 115 34.77 21.01 -3.50
C PRO A 115 33.83 21.01 -4.71
N VAL A 116 34.24 20.39 -5.82
CA VAL A 116 33.41 20.23 -7.01
C VAL A 116 32.69 18.89 -6.94
N ILE A 117 31.36 18.92 -6.89
CA ILE A 117 30.54 17.69 -6.78
C ILE A 117 29.80 17.40 -8.07
N LEU A 118 29.93 16.17 -8.56
CA LEU A 118 29.18 15.63 -9.68
C LEU A 118 28.24 14.53 -9.20
N LEU A 119 26.95 14.74 -9.41
CA LEU A 119 25.92 13.77 -9.06
C LEU A 119 25.70 12.78 -10.22
N SER A 120 25.36 11.54 -9.88
CA SER A 120 24.77 10.58 -10.82
C SER A 120 23.25 10.51 -10.60
N SER A 121 22.50 9.77 -11.42
CA SER A 121 21.07 9.54 -11.12
C SER A 121 20.91 8.63 -9.90
N ALA A 122 20.10 9.03 -8.92
CA ALA A 122 19.77 8.14 -7.81
C ALA A 122 18.92 6.96 -8.32
N VAL A 123 19.35 5.73 -8.02
CA VAL A 123 18.67 4.50 -8.44
C VAL A 123 18.00 3.87 -7.23
N GLY A 124 16.69 3.65 -7.32
CA GLY A 124 15.92 2.91 -6.33
C GLY A 124 15.72 1.46 -6.77
N SER A 125 16.19 0.50 -5.98
CA SER A 125 15.82 -0.91 -6.10
C SER A 125 15.48 -1.46 -4.72
N ASP A 126 14.36 -2.16 -4.59
CA ASP A 126 13.98 -2.90 -3.38
C ASP A 126 14.08 -2.08 -2.08
N SER A 127 13.47 -0.90 -2.07
CA SER A 127 13.45 0.04 -0.92
C SER A 127 14.79 0.73 -0.63
N VAL A 128 15.87 0.42 -1.34
CA VAL A 128 17.17 1.05 -1.13
C VAL A 128 17.46 2.02 -2.27
N PHE A 129 17.61 3.28 -1.93
CA PHE A 129 18.10 4.32 -2.83
C PHE A 129 19.59 4.50 -2.61
N THR A 130 20.34 4.39 -3.70
CA THR A 130 21.76 4.72 -3.72
C THR A 130 21.94 6.06 -4.42
N PHE A 131 22.49 7.03 -3.68
CA PHE A 131 22.79 8.38 -4.13
C PHE A 131 24.28 8.49 -4.38
N SER A 132 24.74 8.13 -5.58
CA SER A 132 26.16 8.13 -5.91
C SER A 132 26.62 9.50 -6.41
N TYR A 133 27.74 9.97 -5.87
CA TYR A 133 28.35 11.25 -6.21
C TYR A 133 29.87 11.11 -6.25
N VAL A 134 30.54 12.06 -6.91
CA VAL A 134 32.00 12.15 -6.90
C VAL A 134 32.37 13.57 -6.50
N VAL A 135 33.34 13.70 -5.60
CA VAL A 135 33.88 14.98 -5.14
C VAL A 135 35.31 15.13 -5.65
N ASP A 136 35.59 16.26 -6.30
CA ASP A 136 36.94 16.70 -6.65
C ASP A 136 37.33 17.88 -5.76
N ASP A 137 38.37 17.70 -4.97
CA ASP A 137 38.95 18.77 -4.16
C ASP A 137 40.48 18.61 -4.08
N ASN A 138 41.19 19.75 -4.11
CA ASN A 138 42.64 19.80 -4.04
C ASN A 138 43.14 19.80 -2.59
N SER A 139 42.30 20.13 -1.60
CA SER A 139 42.52 19.84 -0.17
C SER A 139 41.49 18.83 0.35
N ASP A 140 41.92 17.99 1.29
CA ASP A 140 41.17 16.80 1.69
C ASP A 140 39.73 17.15 2.17
N VAL A 141 38.72 16.47 1.62
CA VAL A 141 37.31 16.66 1.98
C VAL A 141 37.06 16.17 3.42
N SER A 142 36.42 16.97 4.26
CA SER A 142 36.18 16.64 5.67
C SER A 142 34.83 15.97 5.94
N GLY A 143 33.83 16.22 5.07
CA GLY A 143 32.52 15.56 5.14
C GLY A 143 31.55 16.01 4.05
N CYS A 144 30.49 15.23 3.85
CA CYS A 144 29.42 15.52 2.91
C CYS A 144 28.03 15.27 3.52
N ASP A 145 27.06 16.08 3.12
CA ASP A 145 25.66 16.00 3.50
C ASP A 145 24.79 15.63 2.30
N LEU A 146 23.95 14.59 2.44
CA LEU A 146 22.84 14.33 1.55
C LEU A 146 21.69 15.28 1.90
N ILE A 147 21.21 16.02 0.92
CA ILE A 147 20.09 16.95 1.08
C ILE A 147 18.92 16.48 0.23
N LEU A 148 17.75 16.31 0.82
CA LEU A 148 16.52 15.89 0.15
C LEU A 148 15.52 17.03 0.17
N ASN A 149 15.06 17.49 -1.01
CA ASN A 149 14.19 18.67 -1.14
C ASN A 149 14.67 19.90 -0.32
N GLY A 150 15.98 20.15 -0.26
CA GLY A 150 16.55 21.27 0.50
C GLY A 150 16.65 21.06 2.01
N VAL A 151 16.44 19.83 2.53
CA VAL A 151 16.63 19.48 3.94
C VAL A 151 17.76 18.46 4.08
N VAL A 152 18.71 18.71 4.97
CA VAL A 152 19.80 17.76 5.28
C VAL A 152 19.21 16.48 5.87
N ASP A 153 19.55 15.35 5.25
CA ASP A 153 19.02 14.02 5.56
C ASP A 153 20.06 13.08 6.19
N GLN A 154 21.27 13.03 5.62
CA GLN A 154 22.39 12.26 6.14
C GLN A 154 23.67 13.09 6.08
N THR A 155 24.58 12.86 7.03
CA THR A 155 25.93 13.42 7.04
C THR A 155 26.91 12.26 7.08
N ASP A 156 27.87 12.24 6.15
CA ASP A 156 28.98 11.30 6.12
C ASP A 156 30.29 12.06 6.35
N SER A 157 31.10 11.56 7.27
CA SER A 157 32.42 12.07 7.60
C SER A 157 33.50 10.99 7.44
N SER A 158 33.20 9.91 6.70
CA SER A 158 34.09 8.77 6.50
C SER A 158 34.54 8.66 5.04
N SER A 159 35.84 8.80 4.82
CA SER A 159 36.45 8.62 3.49
C SER A 159 36.50 7.13 3.12
N PRO A 160 36.11 6.72 1.88
CA PRO A 160 35.88 7.56 0.69
C PRO A 160 34.44 8.08 0.51
N PHE A 161 34.30 9.30 0.00
CA PHE A 161 33.02 9.99 -0.24
C PHE A 161 32.45 9.68 -1.63
N ASP A 162 31.76 8.54 -1.75
CA ASP A 162 31.33 8.01 -3.05
C ASP A 162 29.80 7.85 -3.19
N PHE A 163 29.06 7.63 -2.09
CA PHE A 163 27.62 7.44 -2.13
C PHE A 163 26.92 7.56 -0.77
N PHE A 164 25.62 7.85 -0.78
CA PHE A 164 24.71 7.60 0.35
C PHE A 164 23.77 6.45 0.07
N VAL A 165 23.36 5.74 1.13
CA VAL A 165 22.35 4.68 1.05
C VAL A 165 21.19 5.05 1.95
N LYS A 166 19.98 5.05 1.41
CA LYS A 166 18.75 5.30 2.17
C LYS A 166 17.74 4.21 1.92
N SER A 167 17.36 3.48 2.96
CA SER A 167 16.41 2.39 2.88
C SER A 167 14.94 2.84 2.87
N TYR A 168 14.67 4.15 2.88
CA TYR A 168 13.32 4.73 3.01
C TYR A 168 13.29 6.14 2.43
N MET A 169 12.38 6.40 1.48
CA MET A 169 12.19 7.74 0.91
C MET A 169 10.77 8.20 1.17
N SER A 170 10.63 9.43 1.68
CA SER A 170 9.31 10.06 1.78
C SER A 170 8.75 10.22 0.35
N PRO A 171 7.45 9.94 0.13
CA PRO A 171 6.79 10.09 -1.17
C PRO A 171 7.00 11.45 -1.83
N GLN A 172 7.23 12.48 -1.02
CA GLN A 172 7.33 13.87 -1.48
C GLN A 172 8.73 14.27 -1.96
N VAL A 173 9.74 13.40 -1.84
CA VAL A 173 11.10 13.74 -2.25
C VAL A 173 11.25 13.59 -3.75
N THR A 174 11.41 14.72 -4.43
CA THR A 174 11.51 14.78 -5.89
C THR A 174 12.91 15.13 -6.37
N SER A 175 13.76 15.68 -5.49
CA SER A 175 15.12 16.08 -5.81
C SER A 175 16.08 15.84 -4.65
N TRP A 176 17.36 15.73 -4.98
CA TRP A 176 18.44 15.60 -4.00
C TRP A 176 19.68 16.38 -4.42
N ASP A 177 20.36 16.96 -3.43
CA ASP A 177 21.66 17.65 -3.56
C ASP A 177 22.70 16.93 -2.68
N VAL A 178 23.97 17.23 -2.90
CA VAL A 178 25.05 16.88 -1.97
C VAL A 178 25.90 18.11 -1.68
N ASN A 179 26.06 18.45 -0.41
CA ASN A 179 26.94 19.54 0.03
C ASN A 179 28.18 18.94 0.70
N CYS A 180 29.38 19.26 0.23
CA CYS A 180 30.62 18.79 0.84
C CYS A 180 31.41 19.97 1.39
N THR A 181 32.13 19.72 2.48
CA THR A 181 33.03 20.70 3.13
C THR A 181 34.45 20.16 3.13
N ASP A 182 35.43 20.99 2.82
CA ASP A 182 36.85 20.65 2.93
C ASP A 182 37.38 20.79 4.39
N GLU A 183 38.66 20.49 4.62
CA GLU A 183 39.31 20.70 5.93
C GLU A 183 39.49 22.19 6.31
N HIS A 184 39.36 23.10 5.35
CA HIS A 184 39.50 24.55 5.53
C HIS A 184 38.16 25.26 5.79
N GLY A 185 37.03 24.56 5.66
CA GLY A 185 35.67 25.06 5.88
C GLY A 185 35.00 25.66 4.64
N ASN A 186 35.51 25.42 3.44
CA ASN A 186 34.87 25.82 2.20
C ASN A 186 33.79 24.80 1.81
N GLU A 187 32.61 25.30 1.41
CA GLU A 187 31.46 24.46 1.07
C GLU A 187 31.18 24.49 -0.43
N GLY A 188 31.12 23.30 -1.03
CA GLY A 188 30.71 23.07 -2.41
C GLY A 188 29.42 22.27 -2.48
N THR A 189 28.53 22.59 -3.43
CA THR A 189 27.24 21.88 -3.60
C THR A 189 27.08 21.32 -5.01
N GLY A 190 26.75 20.04 -5.12
CA GLY A 190 26.25 19.40 -6.33
C GLY A 190 24.75 19.68 -6.48
N VAL A 191 24.32 20.12 -7.67
CA VAL A 191 22.98 20.65 -7.92
C VAL A 191 21.91 19.56 -8.04
N ALA A 192 20.72 19.84 -7.50
CA ALA A 192 19.50 19.03 -7.49
C ALA A 192 19.27 18.18 -8.75
N GLU A 193 19.35 16.86 -8.59
CA GLU A 193 18.97 15.88 -9.63
C GLU A 193 17.62 15.21 -9.33
N SER A 194 16.88 14.84 -10.38
CA SER A 194 15.58 14.15 -10.22
C SER A 194 15.77 12.71 -9.78
N ILE A 195 14.89 12.25 -8.88
CA ILE A 195 14.89 10.84 -8.44
C ILE A 195 13.96 10.04 -9.34
N ASP A 196 14.49 9.01 -10.02
CA ASP A 196 13.69 8.08 -10.83
C ASP A 196 13.04 7.02 -9.94
N SER A 197 11.86 7.32 -9.40
CA SER A 197 11.10 6.43 -8.53
C SER A 197 10.11 5.57 -9.32
N SER A 198 10.61 4.57 -10.04
CA SER A 198 9.77 3.57 -10.72
C SER A 198 9.21 2.47 -9.79
N GLY A 199 9.39 2.62 -8.46
CA GLY A 199 9.00 1.64 -7.44
C GLY A 199 7.73 1.99 -6.65
N PRO A 200 7.21 1.04 -5.86
CA PRO A 200 6.05 1.27 -5.00
C PRO A 200 6.36 2.22 -3.83
N TYR A 201 5.34 2.91 -3.34
CA TYR A 201 5.36 3.73 -2.14
C TYR A 201 5.13 2.86 -0.91
N TYR A 202 6.11 2.81 -0.01
CA TYR A 202 6.04 1.97 1.18
C TYR A 202 5.37 2.68 2.36
N LEU A 203 4.45 1.99 3.02
CA LEU A 203 3.69 2.49 4.17
C LEU A 203 4.15 1.78 5.45
N THR A 204 4.56 2.55 6.46
CA THR A 204 5.06 2.02 7.74
C THR A 204 4.26 2.52 8.94
N ASN A 205 3.55 3.63 8.81
CA ASN A 205 2.82 4.28 9.89
C ASN A 205 1.57 5.02 9.38
N CYS A 206 0.79 5.59 10.31
CA CYS A 206 -0.49 6.21 9.97
C CYS A 206 -0.36 7.51 9.17
N LEU A 207 0.76 8.24 9.29
CA LEU A 207 1.03 9.42 8.47
C LEU A 207 1.37 9.02 7.03
N ASP A 208 2.03 7.88 6.82
CA ASP A 208 2.25 7.35 5.47
C ASP A 208 0.91 6.97 4.82
N LEU A 209 0.01 6.31 5.57
CA LEU A 209 -1.36 6.05 5.12
C LEU A 209 -2.09 7.34 4.75
N ASP A 210 -1.95 8.39 5.56
CA ASP A 210 -2.50 9.71 5.24
C ASP A 210 -1.93 10.29 3.94
N ALA A 211 -0.62 10.11 3.71
CA ALA A 211 0.11 10.63 2.57
C ALA A 211 -0.28 9.98 1.23
N VAL A 212 -0.95 8.83 1.23
CA VAL A 212 -1.54 8.19 0.03
C VAL A 212 -2.41 9.18 -0.76
N ARG A 213 -3.07 10.14 -0.07
CA ARG A 213 -3.89 11.19 -0.71
C ARG A 213 -3.15 12.06 -1.73
N ASN A 214 -1.82 12.07 -1.69
CA ASN A 214 -0.98 12.86 -2.59
C ASN A 214 -0.62 12.12 -3.90
N TYR A 215 -0.77 10.79 -3.92
CA TYR A 215 -0.37 9.92 -5.03
C TYR A 215 -1.44 8.83 -5.25
N LEU A 216 -2.64 9.27 -5.62
CA LEU A 216 -3.84 8.42 -5.68
C LEU A 216 -3.82 7.38 -6.80
N ASP A 217 -2.95 7.53 -7.78
CA ASP A 217 -2.74 6.67 -8.96
C ASP A 217 -1.52 5.75 -8.82
N ALA A 218 -0.79 5.85 -7.71
CA ALA A 218 0.44 5.11 -7.50
C ALA A 218 0.22 3.72 -6.87
N ASN A 219 1.27 2.90 -6.87
CA ASN A 219 1.32 1.63 -6.16
C ASN A 219 1.81 1.84 -4.73
N HIS A 220 1.02 1.43 -3.74
CA HIS A 220 1.29 1.53 -2.30
C HIS A 220 1.42 0.15 -1.67
N VAL A 221 2.46 -0.07 -0.85
CA VAL A 221 2.71 -1.35 -0.19
C VAL A 221 2.96 -1.16 1.31
N MET A 222 2.20 -1.84 2.16
CA MET A 222 2.45 -1.85 3.61
C MET A 222 3.66 -2.72 3.95
N LEU A 223 4.65 -2.16 4.65
CA LEU A 223 5.79 -2.92 5.19
C LEU A 223 5.55 -3.43 6.61
N ASN A 224 4.73 -2.71 7.38
CA ASN A 224 4.39 -3.01 8.77
C ASN A 224 2.89 -2.91 8.97
N ASP A 225 2.42 -3.48 10.09
CA ASP A 225 1.11 -3.12 10.61
C ASP A 225 1.09 -1.62 10.93
N ILE A 226 0.05 -0.93 10.48
CA ILE A 226 -0.11 0.51 10.64
C ILE A 226 -0.97 0.78 11.87
N ASN A 227 -0.35 1.29 12.93
CA ASN A 227 -1.08 1.75 14.12
C ASN A 227 -1.49 3.22 13.98
N CYS A 228 -2.81 3.44 13.87
CA CYS A 228 -3.42 4.76 13.72
C CYS A 228 -3.98 5.34 15.02
N TYR A 229 -3.91 4.64 16.15
CA TYR A 229 -4.52 5.10 17.40
C TYR A 229 -3.96 6.47 17.84
N GLY A 230 -2.63 6.58 17.94
CA GLY A 230 -1.98 7.82 18.37
C GLY A 230 -2.24 9.00 17.44
N ALA A 231 -2.27 8.76 16.12
CA ALA A 231 -2.45 9.82 15.12
C ALA A 231 -3.90 10.31 15.04
N THR A 232 -4.89 9.42 15.19
CA THR A 232 -6.30 9.72 14.93
C THR A 232 -7.14 10.00 16.18
N HIS A 233 -6.51 10.12 17.36
CA HIS A 233 -7.16 10.45 18.64
C HIS A 233 -6.66 11.79 19.22
N SER A 234 -7.23 12.21 20.36
CA SER A 234 -6.91 13.48 21.00
C SER A 234 -5.41 13.69 21.19
N GLY A 235 -4.89 14.77 20.61
CA GLY A 235 -3.47 15.13 20.64
C GLY A 235 -2.64 14.62 19.45
N GLY A 236 -3.21 13.78 18.59
CA GLY A 236 -2.57 13.29 17.37
C GLY A 236 -2.71 14.21 16.16
N ASP A 237 -1.78 14.09 15.22
CA ASP A 237 -1.68 14.93 14.01
C ASP A 237 -2.90 14.81 13.09
N LEU A 238 -3.57 13.66 13.10
CA LEU A 238 -4.75 13.36 12.29
C LEU A 238 -6.06 13.41 13.09
N TRP A 239 -6.06 14.01 14.29
CA TRP A 239 -7.26 14.09 15.14
C TRP A 239 -8.39 14.93 14.53
N ASN A 240 -8.05 15.91 13.70
CA ASN A 240 -8.98 16.80 13.01
C ASN A 240 -10.10 17.34 13.93
N SER A 241 -9.69 17.88 15.10
CA SER A 241 -10.60 18.45 16.11
C SER A 241 -11.75 17.51 16.53
N GLY A 242 -11.48 16.22 16.64
CA GLY A 242 -12.48 15.21 17.02
C GLY A 242 -13.13 14.46 15.88
N SER A 243 -12.76 14.78 14.64
CA SER A 243 -13.26 14.07 13.46
C SER A 243 -12.43 12.84 13.10
N GLY A 244 -11.23 12.69 13.66
CA GLY A 244 -10.29 11.63 13.32
C GLY A 244 -9.77 11.72 11.89
N PHE A 245 -9.37 10.59 11.33
CA PHE A 245 -8.81 10.48 9.99
C PHE A 245 -9.74 11.11 8.93
N ASP A 246 -9.16 11.79 7.94
CA ASP A 246 -9.91 12.34 6.81
C ASP A 246 -9.91 11.35 5.64
N PRO A 247 -11.07 10.85 5.19
CA PRO A 247 -11.16 9.89 4.08
C PRO A 247 -10.33 10.30 2.86
N ILE A 248 -9.62 9.34 2.28
CA ILE A 248 -8.76 9.52 1.12
C ILE A 248 -9.62 9.60 -0.15
N GLY A 249 -9.32 10.56 -1.02
CA GLY A 249 -10.01 10.75 -2.30
C GLY A 249 -11.28 11.58 -2.21
N SER A 250 -11.75 12.01 -3.38
CA SER A 250 -12.93 12.85 -3.57
C SER A 250 -13.66 12.44 -4.84
N SER A 251 -14.88 12.94 -5.05
CA SER A 251 -15.65 12.64 -6.25
C SER A 251 -14.96 13.07 -7.56
N SER A 252 -14.07 14.07 -7.51
CA SER A 252 -13.30 14.57 -8.64
C SER A 252 -11.89 13.99 -8.75
N ASN A 253 -11.35 13.42 -7.67
CA ASN A 253 -10.02 12.87 -7.62
C ASN A 253 -10.06 11.61 -6.74
N LYS A 254 -10.33 10.48 -7.38
CA LYS A 254 -10.57 9.18 -6.75
C LYS A 254 -9.24 8.44 -6.62
N PHE A 255 -9.18 7.43 -5.75
CA PHE A 255 -8.08 6.49 -5.75
C PHE A 255 -8.18 5.58 -6.98
N THR A 256 -7.11 5.48 -7.77
CA THR A 256 -7.02 4.69 -9.01
C THR A 256 -5.73 3.86 -9.05
N GLY A 257 -5.01 3.78 -7.93
CA GLY A 257 -3.76 3.06 -7.81
C GLY A 257 -3.93 1.65 -7.28
N ASP A 258 -2.80 1.06 -6.88
CA ASP A 258 -2.75 -0.24 -6.21
C ASP A 258 -2.47 -0.04 -4.72
N TYR A 259 -3.22 -0.72 -3.85
CA TYR A 259 -2.98 -0.76 -2.41
C TYR A 259 -2.77 -2.20 -1.94
N ASN A 260 -1.51 -2.57 -1.76
CA ASN A 260 -1.08 -3.87 -1.25
C ASN A 260 -0.85 -3.80 0.26
N GLY A 261 -1.70 -4.48 1.02
CA GLY A 261 -1.51 -4.63 2.46
C GLY A 261 -0.43 -5.63 2.85
N ASP A 262 0.08 -6.46 1.94
CA ASP A 262 1.08 -7.52 2.24
C ASP A 262 0.73 -8.36 3.49
N ASN A 263 -0.56 -8.68 3.65
CA ASN A 263 -1.14 -9.37 4.80
C ASN A 263 -0.96 -8.65 6.15
N LYS A 264 -0.76 -7.33 6.13
CA LYS A 264 -0.68 -6.45 7.30
C LYS A 264 -2.04 -5.88 7.67
N ILE A 265 -2.10 -5.29 8.87
CA ILE A 265 -3.30 -4.66 9.39
C ILE A 265 -3.14 -3.16 9.60
N ILE A 266 -4.24 -2.43 9.40
CA ILE A 266 -4.43 -1.06 9.88
C ILE A 266 -5.22 -1.15 11.19
N THR A 267 -4.63 -0.71 12.30
CA THR A 267 -5.23 -0.85 13.63
C THR A 267 -5.49 0.48 14.34
N GLY A 268 -6.57 0.55 15.14
CA GLY A 268 -6.87 1.70 15.99
C GLY A 268 -7.32 2.95 15.24
N LEU A 269 -7.72 2.82 13.98
CA LEU A 269 -8.16 3.94 13.15
C LEU A 269 -9.49 4.51 13.65
N PHE A 270 -9.56 5.82 13.87
CA PHE A 270 -10.77 6.53 14.25
C PHE A 270 -11.23 7.50 13.15
N ILE A 271 -12.48 7.36 12.71
CA ILE A 271 -13.17 8.28 11.78
C ILE A 271 -14.52 8.65 12.38
N ASN A 272 -14.78 9.93 12.63
CA ASN A 272 -16.03 10.41 13.24
C ASN A 272 -16.58 11.63 12.50
N ARG A 273 -17.39 11.37 11.47
CA ARG A 273 -17.94 12.39 10.56
C ARG A 273 -19.47 12.29 10.39
N PRO A 274 -20.27 12.27 11.49
CA PRO A 274 -21.72 12.09 11.43
C PRO A 274 -22.46 13.27 10.78
N THR A 275 -21.81 14.43 10.63
CA THR A 275 -22.41 15.63 10.03
C THR A 275 -21.86 15.95 8.63
N ARG A 276 -21.08 15.04 8.00
CA ARG A 276 -20.54 15.26 6.65
C ARG A 276 -21.49 14.71 5.58
N TYR A 277 -22.00 15.58 4.72
CA TYR A 277 -23.02 15.22 3.71
C TYR A 277 -22.45 15.05 2.30
N SER A 278 -21.20 15.47 2.07
CA SER A 278 -20.64 15.64 0.73
C SER A 278 -19.61 14.57 0.35
N THR A 279 -19.13 13.78 1.30
CA THR A 279 -18.12 12.73 1.06
C THR A 279 -18.47 11.48 1.86
N PRO A 280 -18.34 10.28 1.27
CA PRO A 280 -18.36 9.01 1.96
C PRO A 280 -17.45 8.98 3.18
N THR A 281 -17.75 8.10 4.14
CA THR A 281 -16.96 7.95 5.37
C THR A 281 -16.39 6.54 5.45
N ALA A 282 -15.12 6.41 5.06
CA ALA A 282 -14.32 5.19 5.09
C ALA A 282 -12.83 5.58 5.00
N ILE A 283 -11.88 4.63 5.04
CA ILE A 283 -10.45 4.92 4.79
C ILE A 283 -10.30 5.60 3.42
N PHE A 284 -10.86 4.99 2.38
CA PHE A 284 -10.97 5.57 1.04
C PHE A 284 -12.40 6.02 0.80
N ALA A 285 -12.62 7.31 0.57
CA ALA A 285 -13.94 7.81 0.22
C ALA A 285 -14.41 7.30 -1.14
N TYR A 286 -13.53 7.32 -2.14
CA TYR A 286 -13.84 6.97 -3.52
C TYR A 286 -12.68 6.20 -4.18
N SER A 287 -13.00 5.11 -4.88
CA SER A 287 -12.09 4.43 -5.81
C SER A 287 -12.68 4.34 -7.22
N SER A 288 -11.82 4.15 -8.22
CA SER A 288 -12.16 3.91 -9.62
C SER A 288 -10.97 3.24 -10.30
N ASP A 289 -11.15 2.13 -11.00
CA ASP A 289 -10.05 1.42 -11.67
C ASP A 289 -8.87 1.18 -10.71
N ALA A 290 -9.17 0.67 -9.52
CA ALA A 290 -8.23 0.54 -8.41
C ALA A 290 -8.16 -0.90 -7.89
N SER A 291 -7.00 -1.30 -7.39
CA SER A 291 -6.79 -2.61 -6.78
C SER A 291 -6.49 -2.49 -5.29
N PHE A 292 -7.18 -3.28 -4.48
CA PHE A 292 -6.89 -3.40 -3.05
C PHE A 292 -6.70 -4.86 -2.67
N TYR A 293 -5.59 -5.21 -2.04
CA TYR A 293 -5.33 -6.61 -1.73
C TYR A 293 -4.59 -6.83 -0.41
N ASN A 294 -4.97 -7.89 0.29
CA ASN A 294 -4.29 -8.44 1.48
C ASN A 294 -4.16 -7.45 2.65
N VAL A 295 -5.23 -6.75 3.02
CA VAL A 295 -5.23 -5.78 4.12
C VAL A 295 -6.37 -6.02 5.12
N GLY A 296 -6.03 -5.97 6.40
CA GLY A 296 -6.99 -6.05 7.51
C GLY A 296 -7.23 -4.72 8.21
N ILE A 297 -8.44 -4.52 8.76
CA ILE A 297 -8.80 -3.33 9.53
C ILE A 297 -9.29 -3.75 10.92
N GLU A 298 -8.53 -3.45 11.96
CA GLU A 298 -8.78 -3.97 13.30
C GLU A 298 -8.88 -2.88 14.37
N ASN A 299 -9.68 -3.12 15.41
CA ASN A 299 -9.80 -2.24 16.58
C ASN A 299 -10.07 -0.76 16.23
N GLY A 300 -10.67 -0.49 15.07
CA GLY A 300 -11.04 0.84 14.60
C GLY A 300 -12.51 1.17 14.85
N SER A 301 -12.87 2.42 14.58
CA SER A 301 -14.25 2.89 14.62
C SER A 301 -14.50 3.88 13.49
N VAL A 302 -15.54 3.60 12.69
CA VAL A 302 -16.01 4.49 11.63
C VAL A 302 -17.44 4.93 11.95
N THR A 303 -17.63 6.22 12.20
CA THR A 303 -18.95 6.84 12.36
C THR A 303 -19.17 7.84 11.24
N GLY A 304 -20.15 7.57 10.38
CA GLY A 304 -20.40 8.37 9.17
C GLY A 304 -21.86 8.74 8.96
N ARG A 305 -22.12 9.41 7.84
CA ARG A 305 -23.46 9.83 7.43
C ARG A 305 -23.87 9.33 6.07
N ILE A 306 -23.03 9.49 5.06
CA ILE A 306 -23.28 8.98 3.71
C ILE A 306 -22.24 7.91 3.39
N TYR A 307 -22.65 6.88 2.65
CA TYR A 307 -21.79 5.80 2.16
C TYR A 307 -20.69 5.41 3.17
N SER A 308 -21.11 4.88 4.32
CA SER A 308 -20.20 4.61 5.43
C SER A 308 -19.75 3.15 5.41
N ALA A 309 -18.43 2.93 5.49
CA ALA A 309 -17.84 1.61 5.51
C ALA A 309 -16.46 1.64 6.18
N SER A 310 -15.88 0.49 6.53
CA SER A 310 -14.53 0.47 7.09
C SER A 310 -13.48 0.84 6.04
N PHE A 311 -13.62 0.32 4.81
CA PHE A 311 -12.56 0.36 3.82
C PHE A 311 -12.81 1.36 2.69
N VAL A 312 -13.79 1.13 1.82
CA VAL A 312 -14.13 2.06 0.73
C VAL A 312 -15.60 2.48 0.76
N GLY A 313 -15.85 3.79 0.69
CA GLY A 313 -17.20 4.32 0.65
C GLY A 313 -17.90 4.04 -0.69
N ASP A 314 -17.34 4.59 -1.76
CA ASP A 314 -17.79 4.39 -3.14
C ASP A 314 -16.73 3.59 -3.93
N PHE A 315 -17.01 2.30 -4.12
CA PHE A 315 -16.17 1.31 -4.77
C PHE A 315 -16.69 1.07 -6.19
N ASN A 316 -16.01 1.67 -7.17
CA ASN A 316 -16.47 1.68 -8.56
C ASN A 316 -15.37 1.09 -9.45
N ASP A 317 -15.71 0.19 -10.37
CA ASP A 317 -14.77 -0.37 -11.35
C ASP A 317 -13.45 -0.80 -10.67
N SER A 318 -13.54 -1.47 -9.52
CA SER A 318 -12.38 -1.74 -8.65
C SER A 318 -12.36 -3.19 -8.19
N ASP A 319 -11.17 -3.66 -7.81
CA ASP A 319 -10.93 -5.03 -7.37
C ASP A 319 -10.48 -5.09 -5.90
N ALA A 320 -11.07 -6.01 -5.15
CA ALA A 320 -10.71 -6.30 -3.77
C ALA A 320 -10.40 -7.79 -3.58
N TYR A 321 -9.23 -8.12 -3.05
CA TYR A 321 -8.80 -9.50 -2.78
C TYR A 321 -8.21 -9.63 -1.38
N GLY A 322 -8.74 -10.52 -0.53
CA GLY A 322 -8.13 -10.72 0.80
C GLY A 322 -8.27 -9.52 1.75
N VAL A 323 -9.32 -8.71 1.57
CA VAL A 323 -9.57 -7.51 2.39
C VAL A 323 -10.54 -7.88 3.51
N TYR A 324 -10.26 -7.43 4.74
CA TYR A 324 -11.15 -7.75 5.87
C TYR A 324 -11.33 -6.67 6.91
N ASN A 325 -12.49 -6.71 7.57
CA ASN A 325 -12.89 -5.78 8.62
C ASN A 325 -13.20 -6.49 9.93
N LEU A 326 -12.50 -6.13 11.00
CA LEU A 326 -12.79 -6.47 12.40
C LEU A 326 -13.20 -5.24 13.23
N SER A 327 -13.47 -4.10 12.58
CA SER A 327 -13.77 -2.81 13.22
C SER A 327 -15.24 -2.45 13.14
N THR A 328 -15.73 -1.60 14.04
CA THR A 328 -17.14 -1.20 14.06
C THR A 328 -17.41 -0.09 13.05
N VAL A 329 -18.48 -0.25 12.26
CA VAL A 329 -19.04 0.79 11.39
C VAL A 329 -20.40 1.23 11.90
N HIS A 330 -20.61 2.54 12.05
CA HIS A 330 -21.85 3.13 12.54
C HIS A 330 -22.35 4.26 11.63
N ASN A 331 -23.65 4.24 11.34
CA ASN A 331 -24.36 5.28 10.62
C ASN A 331 -25.82 5.37 11.08
N GLY A 332 -26.15 6.44 11.80
CA GLY A 332 -27.47 6.63 12.39
C GLY A 332 -28.52 7.30 11.50
N PHE A 333 -28.34 7.35 10.17
CA PHE A 333 -29.19 8.16 9.27
C PHE A 333 -30.13 7.35 8.37
N ASP A 334 -31.34 7.88 8.20
CA ASP A 334 -32.51 7.17 7.64
C ASP A 334 -32.51 7.06 6.10
N SER A 335 -31.46 7.52 5.42
CA SER A 335 -31.34 7.51 3.96
C SER A 335 -29.89 7.25 3.53
N SER A 336 -29.25 6.25 4.14
CA SER A 336 -27.84 5.99 3.94
C SER A 336 -27.50 4.52 3.75
N ASN A 337 -26.32 4.30 3.18
CA ASN A 337 -25.76 3.00 2.87
C ASN A 337 -24.62 2.74 3.85
N THR A 338 -24.70 1.61 4.56
CA THR A 338 -23.70 1.20 5.54
C THR A 338 -23.20 -0.19 5.20
N GLY A 339 -21.93 -0.29 4.84
CA GLY A 339 -21.25 -1.56 4.59
C GLY A 339 -20.27 -1.90 5.69
N GLY A 340 -19.97 -3.17 5.90
CA GLY A 340 -18.79 -3.53 6.71
C GLY A 340 -17.51 -3.14 5.99
N LEU A 341 -17.32 -3.59 4.75
CA LEU A 341 -16.15 -3.25 3.92
C LEU A 341 -16.42 -2.11 2.95
N PHE A 342 -17.55 -2.18 2.24
CA PHE A 342 -17.87 -1.28 1.12
C PHE A 342 -19.28 -0.69 1.25
N ALA A 343 -19.48 0.61 1.08
CA ALA A 343 -20.85 1.13 1.19
C ALA A 343 -21.63 1.01 -0.14
N ARG A 344 -20.99 1.29 -1.27
CA ARG A 344 -21.56 1.12 -2.61
C ARG A 344 -20.54 0.50 -3.56
N CYS A 345 -20.92 -0.59 -4.20
CA CYS A 345 -20.14 -1.36 -5.15
C CYS A 345 -20.79 -1.26 -6.54
N ILE A 346 -20.03 -0.87 -7.56
CA ILE A 346 -20.51 -0.74 -8.95
C ILE A 346 -19.45 -1.29 -9.89
N ASP A 347 -19.84 -2.19 -10.80
CA ASP A 347 -18.94 -2.75 -11.82
C ASP A 347 -17.63 -3.31 -11.21
N SER A 348 -17.70 -3.94 -10.03
CA SER A 348 -16.52 -4.27 -9.22
C SER A 348 -16.41 -5.77 -8.90
N ASN A 349 -15.23 -6.22 -8.49
CA ASN A 349 -15.00 -7.59 -8.03
C ASN A 349 -14.50 -7.63 -6.58
N ILE A 350 -15.12 -8.48 -5.76
CA ILE A 350 -14.75 -8.70 -4.36
C ILE A 350 -14.53 -10.19 -4.14
N THR A 351 -13.31 -10.58 -3.77
CA THR A 351 -12.90 -11.98 -3.63
C THR A 351 -12.18 -12.21 -2.31
N ASN A 352 -12.38 -13.37 -1.69
CA ASN A 352 -11.68 -13.80 -0.47
C ASN A 352 -11.71 -12.75 0.65
N SER A 353 -12.83 -12.04 0.78
CA SER A 353 -12.95 -10.88 1.66
C SER A 353 -14.02 -11.11 2.71
N TYR A 354 -13.86 -10.53 3.90
CA TYR A 354 -14.80 -10.78 4.99
C TYR A 354 -15.00 -9.63 5.96
N ASN A 355 -16.18 -9.64 6.59
CA ASN A 355 -16.50 -8.75 7.68
C ASN A 355 -16.82 -9.54 8.95
N SER A 356 -16.11 -9.27 10.02
CA SER A 356 -16.42 -9.75 11.38
C SER A 356 -16.66 -8.61 12.37
N GLY A 357 -16.46 -7.36 11.94
CA GLY A 357 -16.83 -6.17 12.71
C GLY A 357 -18.33 -5.89 12.67
N ASP A 358 -18.83 -5.24 13.72
CA ASP A 358 -20.25 -4.86 13.81
C ASP A 358 -20.60 -3.72 12.84
N VAL A 359 -21.72 -3.87 12.14
CA VAL A 359 -22.23 -2.88 11.17
C VAL A 359 -23.59 -2.37 11.62
N ASN A 360 -23.63 -1.12 12.08
CA ASN A 360 -24.81 -0.49 12.66
C ASN A 360 -25.32 0.64 11.75
N GLY A 361 -26.22 0.31 10.83
CA GLY A 361 -26.87 1.27 9.92
C GLY A 361 -28.37 1.40 10.16
N LYS A 362 -29.07 2.13 9.29
CA LYS A 362 -30.54 2.24 9.31
C LYS A 362 -31.22 1.87 8.00
N PHE A 363 -30.84 2.50 6.89
CA PHE A 363 -31.57 2.34 5.63
C PHE A 363 -31.12 1.08 4.87
N THR A 364 -30.00 1.13 4.14
CA THR A 364 -29.45 -0.05 3.47
C THR A 364 -28.17 -0.51 4.18
N VAL A 365 -28.16 -1.75 4.66
CA VAL A 365 -27.06 -2.29 5.46
C VAL A 365 -26.65 -3.67 4.95
N GLY A 366 -25.35 -3.86 4.76
CA GLY A 366 -24.76 -5.15 4.37
C GLY A 366 -23.41 -5.39 5.03
N GLY A 367 -23.09 -6.65 5.36
CA GLY A 367 -21.81 -6.99 6.00
C GLY A 367 -20.60 -6.83 5.07
N ILE A 368 -20.70 -7.22 3.80
CA ILE A 368 -19.63 -6.98 2.82
C ILE A 368 -19.87 -5.64 2.13
N CYS A 369 -21.00 -5.52 1.43
CA CYS A 369 -21.36 -4.31 0.71
C CYS A 369 -22.80 -3.89 1.03
N ALA A 370 -23.08 -2.59 1.17
CA ALA A 370 -24.46 -2.17 1.40
C ALA A 370 -25.30 -2.27 0.12
N THR A 371 -24.79 -1.70 -0.99
CA THR A 371 -25.44 -1.77 -2.31
C THR A 371 -24.49 -2.25 -3.38
N ALA A 372 -24.94 -3.18 -4.23
CA ALA A 372 -24.19 -3.65 -5.40
C ALA A 372 -24.97 -3.46 -6.72
N ASN A 373 -24.25 -3.11 -7.78
CA ASN A 373 -24.74 -3.04 -9.16
C ASN A 373 -23.66 -3.60 -10.09
N SER A 374 -24.01 -4.55 -10.97
CA SER A 374 -23.05 -5.20 -11.87
C SER A 374 -21.78 -5.71 -11.17
N THR A 375 -21.91 -6.19 -9.93
CA THR A 375 -20.76 -6.53 -9.06
C THR A 375 -20.67 -8.04 -8.87
N SER A 376 -19.45 -8.58 -8.85
CA SER A 376 -19.19 -9.98 -8.48
C SER A 376 -18.65 -10.07 -7.06
N ILE A 377 -19.30 -10.86 -6.20
CA ILE A 377 -18.80 -11.18 -4.85
C ILE A 377 -18.59 -12.70 -4.76
N GLN A 378 -17.34 -13.10 -4.49
CA GLN A 378 -16.93 -14.49 -4.53
C GLN A 378 -16.16 -14.88 -3.28
N ASN A 379 -16.38 -16.11 -2.80
CA ASN A 379 -15.62 -16.70 -1.71
C ASN A 379 -15.48 -15.75 -0.51
N SER A 380 -16.58 -15.12 -0.10
CA SER A 380 -16.57 -14.01 0.86
C SER A 380 -17.67 -14.17 1.89
N TYR A 381 -17.48 -13.64 3.10
CA TYR A 381 -18.43 -13.90 4.17
C TYR A 381 -18.59 -12.77 5.19
N ASN A 382 -19.74 -12.77 5.84
CA ASN A 382 -19.98 -11.96 7.03
C ASN A 382 -20.16 -12.84 8.27
N SER A 383 -19.43 -12.53 9.33
CA SER A 383 -19.64 -13.08 10.67
C SER A 383 -19.97 -12.00 11.72
N GLY A 384 -19.80 -10.72 11.37
CA GLY A 384 -20.11 -9.59 12.24
C GLY A 384 -21.60 -9.35 12.41
N THR A 385 -22.00 -8.69 13.50
CA THR A 385 -23.42 -8.38 13.75
C THR A 385 -23.88 -7.27 12.82
N ILE A 386 -25.04 -7.45 12.18
CA ILE A 386 -25.64 -6.46 11.30
C ILE A 386 -26.89 -5.89 11.96
N MET A 387 -26.94 -4.57 12.13
CA MET A 387 -28.13 -3.84 12.57
C MET A 387 -28.61 -2.90 11.47
N GLY A 388 -29.90 -2.98 11.11
CA GLY A 388 -30.51 -2.12 10.10
C GLY A 388 -32.04 -2.16 10.15
N ILE A 389 -32.73 -1.36 9.33
CA ILE A 389 -34.21 -1.23 9.39
C ILE A 389 -34.87 -1.48 8.02
N THR A 390 -34.38 -0.88 6.93
CA THR A 390 -35.12 -0.89 5.64
C THR A 390 -34.70 -2.00 4.68
N ARG A 391 -33.42 -2.10 4.33
CA ARG A 391 -32.88 -3.12 3.42
C ARG A 391 -31.64 -3.72 4.04
N VAL A 392 -31.77 -4.91 4.60
CA VAL A 392 -30.73 -5.48 5.46
C VAL A 392 -30.39 -6.88 4.98
N GLY A 393 -29.11 -7.11 4.71
CA GLY A 393 -28.60 -8.45 4.40
C GLY A 393 -27.30 -8.74 5.12
N GLY A 394 -27.05 -10.01 5.40
CA GLY A 394 -25.78 -10.42 6.01
C GLY A 394 -24.58 -10.09 5.12
N VAL A 395 -24.71 -10.27 3.81
CA VAL A 395 -23.66 -9.95 2.82
C VAL A 395 -23.99 -8.65 2.08
N LEU A 396 -25.22 -8.55 1.54
CA LEU A 396 -25.68 -7.42 0.72
C LEU A 396 -27.02 -6.87 1.21
N GLY A 397 -27.09 -5.56 1.45
CA GLY A 397 -28.36 -4.91 1.77
C GLY A 397 -29.31 -4.85 0.57
N SER A 398 -28.79 -4.43 -0.59
CA SER A 398 -29.54 -4.31 -1.84
C SER A 398 -28.64 -4.60 -3.04
N VAL A 399 -29.14 -5.30 -4.04
CA VAL A 399 -28.33 -5.67 -5.22
C VAL A 399 -29.16 -5.66 -6.51
N THR A 400 -28.53 -5.23 -7.60
CA THR A 400 -29.17 -5.01 -8.91
C THR A 400 -28.23 -5.33 -10.09
N GLY A 401 -28.76 -5.35 -11.31
CA GLY A 401 -28.00 -5.16 -12.55
C GLY A 401 -27.08 -6.31 -12.92
N GLY A 402 -27.57 -7.55 -12.89
CA GLY A 402 -26.80 -8.73 -13.28
C GLY A 402 -25.65 -9.09 -12.34
N SER A 403 -25.71 -8.65 -11.07
CA SER A 403 -24.67 -8.98 -10.09
C SER A 403 -24.65 -10.48 -9.76
N GLU A 404 -23.47 -10.98 -9.34
CA GLU A 404 -23.27 -12.38 -9.02
C GLU A 404 -22.72 -12.60 -7.60
N LEU A 405 -23.29 -13.56 -6.88
CA LEU A 405 -22.84 -14.01 -5.58
C LEU A 405 -22.49 -15.50 -5.70
N ASN A 406 -21.22 -15.85 -5.54
CA ASN A 406 -20.76 -17.24 -5.63
C ASN A 406 -19.98 -17.61 -4.38
N ASN A 407 -20.32 -18.73 -3.74
CA ASN A 407 -19.62 -19.20 -2.54
C ASN A 407 -19.56 -18.15 -1.44
N VAL A 408 -20.71 -17.59 -1.07
CA VAL A 408 -20.78 -16.58 -0.01
C VAL A 408 -21.63 -17.06 1.15
N TYR A 409 -21.32 -16.58 2.35
CA TYR A 409 -22.17 -16.89 3.49
C TYR A 409 -22.28 -15.77 4.51
N ASN A 410 -23.35 -15.85 5.31
CA ASN A 410 -23.51 -15.05 6.51
C ASN A 410 -23.69 -15.97 7.73
N SER A 411 -22.79 -15.87 8.70
CA SER A 411 -22.94 -16.47 10.03
C SER A 411 -23.22 -15.42 11.12
N GLY A 412 -23.10 -14.13 10.80
CA GLY A 412 -23.36 -13.03 11.72
C GLY A 412 -24.83 -12.83 12.02
N ARG A 413 -25.15 -12.43 13.25
CA ARG A 413 -26.52 -12.11 13.66
C ARG A 413 -27.04 -10.90 12.91
N ILE A 414 -28.29 -10.96 12.46
CA ILE A 414 -29.03 -9.83 11.90
C ILE A 414 -30.07 -9.38 12.92
N TYR A 415 -30.02 -8.10 13.25
CA TYR A 415 -30.96 -7.44 14.14
C TYR A 415 -31.66 -6.27 13.44
N SER A 416 -33.00 -6.32 13.35
CA SER A 416 -33.80 -5.28 12.73
C SER A 416 -34.92 -4.80 13.64
N PRO A 417 -34.73 -3.69 14.39
CA PRO A 417 -35.78 -3.14 15.24
C PRO A 417 -36.85 -2.48 14.36
N GLY A 418 -38.04 -3.08 14.32
CA GLY A 418 -39.21 -2.85 13.46
C GLY A 418 -39.86 -1.49 13.44
N ASN A 419 -39.09 -0.41 13.27
CA ASN A 419 -39.66 0.92 13.12
C ASN A 419 -40.15 1.10 11.69
N PHE A 420 -41.48 1.06 11.52
CA PHE A 420 -42.14 1.50 10.30
C PHE A 420 -41.77 2.95 9.98
N TYR A 421 -41.10 3.19 8.85
CA TYR A 421 -40.88 4.54 8.33
C TYR A 421 -42.15 5.02 7.61
N PRO A 422 -42.88 6.02 8.15
CA PRO A 422 -44.02 6.60 7.44
C PRO A 422 -43.52 7.32 6.18
N GLY A 423 -43.88 6.78 5.01
CA GLY A 423 -43.54 7.35 3.69
C GLY A 423 -42.67 6.47 2.80
N SER A 424 -42.19 5.31 3.28
CA SER A 424 -41.60 4.29 2.38
C SER A 424 -42.68 3.30 1.95
N ASP A 425 -43.15 3.39 0.70
CA ASP A 425 -44.12 2.44 0.11
C ASP A 425 -43.57 1.00 -0.06
N GLN A 426 -42.40 0.69 0.52
CA GLN A 426 -41.57 -0.47 0.14
C GLN A 426 -41.21 -1.40 1.30
N GLY A 427 -41.59 -1.10 2.54
CA GLY A 427 -41.41 -1.99 3.69
C GLY A 427 -39.97 -2.34 4.04
N SER A 428 -39.81 -2.96 5.20
CA SER A 428 -38.55 -3.55 5.60
C SER A 428 -38.34 -4.88 4.84
N LYS A 429 -37.23 -4.95 4.11
CA LYS A 429 -36.74 -6.09 3.32
C LYS A 429 -35.47 -6.62 3.97
N VAL A 430 -35.59 -7.72 4.71
CA VAL A 430 -34.51 -8.19 5.60
C VAL A 430 -34.23 -9.65 5.27
N GLY A 431 -33.01 -9.99 4.87
CA GLY A 431 -32.63 -11.34 4.49
C GLY A 431 -31.35 -11.82 5.16
N GLY A 432 -31.25 -13.11 5.45
CA GLY A 432 -30.04 -13.68 6.07
C GLY A 432 -28.76 -13.43 5.28
N LEU A 433 -28.83 -13.49 3.96
CA LEU A 433 -27.74 -13.22 3.02
C LEU A 433 -27.95 -11.89 2.29
N VAL A 434 -29.15 -11.68 1.71
CA VAL A 434 -29.47 -10.51 0.88
C VAL A 434 -30.80 -9.87 1.30
N GLY A 435 -30.81 -8.56 1.53
CA GLY A 435 -32.05 -7.83 1.86
C GLY A 435 -33.00 -7.73 0.67
N PHE A 436 -32.59 -6.99 -0.37
CA PHE A 436 -33.32 -6.85 -1.63
C PHE A 436 -32.46 -7.24 -2.83
N ALA A 437 -33.02 -8.06 -3.73
CA ALA A 437 -32.37 -8.50 -4.94
C ALA A 437 -33.24 -8.24 -6.17
N ASN A 438 -32.63 -7.73 -7.23
CA ASN A 438 -33.26 -7.59 -8.53
C ASN A 438 -32.25 -7.98 -9.62
N ASP A 439 -32.59 -8.95 -10.47
CA ASP A 439 -31.72 -9.40 -11.56
C ASP A 439 -30.31 -9.80 -11.07
N ILE A 440 -30.24 -10.85 -10.25
CA ILE A 440 -28.96 -11.38 -9.73
C ILE A 440 -28.87 -12.90 -9.88
N ILE A 441 -27.65 -13.41 -9.79
CA ILE A 441 -27.39 -14.84 -9.69
C ILE A 441 -26.72 -15.13 -8.34
N ILE A 442 -27.30 -16.03 -7.54
CA ILE A 442 -26.70 -16.53 -6.30
C ILE A 442 -26.45 -18.03 -6.46
N ASN A 443 -25.21 -18.48 -6.28
CA ASN A 443 -24.86 -19.89 -6.32
C ASN A 443 -24.08 -20.29 -5.06
N ASN A 444 -24.26 -21.54 -4.63
CA ASN A 444 -23.40 -22.21 -3.64
C ASN A 444 -23.25 -21.40 -2.33
N SER A 445 -24.34 -20.86 -1.79
CA SER A 445 -24.27 -19.85 -0.72
C SER A 445 -25.18 -20.19 0.45
N TYR A 446 -24.88 -19.69 1.64
CA TYR A 446 -25.73 -19.98 2.80
C TYR A 446 -25.86 -18.86 3.83
N SER A 447 -26.90 -18.94 4.66
CA SER A 447 -27.01 -18.09 5.86
C SER A 447 -27.31 -18.92 7.10
N SER A 448 -26.53 -18.74 8.16
CA SER A 448 -26.65 -19.46 9.43
C SER A 448 -26.76 -18.56 10.65
N GLY A 449 -26.59 -17.25 10.49
CA GLY A 449 -26.70 -16.29 11.57
C GLY A 449 -28.11 -16.22 12.16
N GLU A 450 -28.19 -15.92 13.45
CA GLU A 450 -29.47 -15.64 14.11
C GLU A 450 -30.15 -14.44 13.46
N PHE A 451 -31.46 -14.54 13.28
CA PHE A 451 -32.26 -13.52 12.63
C PHE A 451 -33.36 -13.04 13.58
N ASP A 452 -33.20 -11.81 14.06
CA ASP A 452 -34.08 -11.16 15.02
C ASP A 452 -34.61 -9.86 14.40
N ALA A 453 -35.84 -9.90 13.89
CA ALA A 453 -36.46 -8.71 13.32
C ALA A 453 -37.88 -8.53 13.87
N ASP A 454 -38.12 -7.35 14.40
CA ASP A 454 -39.42 -6.91 14.88
C ASP A 454 -40.16 -6.26 13.70
N VAL A 455 -41.44 -6.55 13.50
CA VAL A 455 -42.34 -6.03 12.45
C VAL A 455 -41.69 -5.73 11.08
N ILE A 456 -41.65 -6.73 10.19
CA ILE A 456 -41.11 -6.63 8.83
C ILE A 456 -42.19 -6.93 7.77
N MET A 457 -42.08 -6.30 6.59
CA MET A 457 -43.01 -6.59 5.48
C MET A 457 -42.55 -7.78 4.65
N GLU A 458 -41.23 -7.94 4.46
CA GLU A 458 -40.64 -8.96 3.59
C GLU A 458 -39.34 -9.48 4.24
N GLY A 459 -39.40 -10.58 4.99
CA GLY A 459 -38.20 -11.16 5.59
C GLY A 459 -38.04 -12.64 5.36
N GLY A 460 -36.79 -13.06 5.16
CA GLY A 460 -36.45 -14.44 4.87
C GLY A 460 -35.11 -14.84 5.48
N ALA A 461 -35.01 -16.11 5.86
CA ALA A 461 -33.79 -16.68 6.46
C ALA A 461 -32.56 -16.58 5.53
N PHE A 462 -32.77 -16.42 4.22
CA PHE A 462 -31.73 -16.28 3.22
C PHE A 462 -31.87 -14.96 2.45
N ILE A 463 -33.08 -14.65 1.98
CA ILE A 463 -33.32 -13.47 1.16
C ILE A 463 -34.61 -12.77 1.59
N GLY A 464 -34.55 -11.44 1.74
CA GLY A 464 -35.73 -10.66 2.10
C GLY A 464 -36.72 -10.62 0.94
N CYS A 465 -36.29 -10.02 -0.17
CA CYS A 465 -37.08 -9.88 -1.38
C CYS A 465 -36.23 -10.10 -2.63
N SER A 466 -36.78 -10.78 -3.63
CA SER A 466 -36.10 -11.10 -4.88
C SER A 466 -36.99 -10.87 -6.10
N GLU A 467 -36.44 -10.29 -7.15
CA GLU A 467 -37.10 -10.03 -8.43
C GLU A 467 -36.16 -10.48 -9.56
N TYR A 468 -36.66 -11.21 -10.56
CA TYR A 468 -35.86 -11.63 -11.73
C TYR A 468 -34.53 -12.34 -11.40
N SER A 469 -34.39 -12.89 -10.19
CA SER A 469 -33.12 -13.45 -9.71
C SER A 469 -33.08 -14.96 -9.87
N THR A 470 -31.88 -15.52 -10.02
CA THR A 470 -31.68 -16.96 -9.99
C THR A 470 -30.88 -17.39 -8.76
N ILE A 471 -31.43 -18.28 -7.95
CA ILE A 471 -30.77 -18.82 -6.75
C ILE A 471 -30.56 -20.31 -6.95
N ARG A 472 -29.32 -20.77 -6.82
CA ARG A 472 -28.96 -22.18 -6.94
C ARG A 472 -28.18 -22.63 -5.72
N ASN A 473 -28.35 -23.90 -5.34
CA ASN A 473 -27.42 -24.59 -4.47
C ASN A 473 -27.19 -23.82 -3.16
N SER A 474 -28.27 -23.41 -2.50
CA SER A 474 -28.17 -22.44 -1.41
C SER A 474 -29.09 -22.78 -0.25
N PHE A 475 -28.69 -22.48 0.98
CA PHE A 475 -29.47 -22.90 2.15
C PHE A 475 -29.47 -21.88 3.29
N ALA A 476 -30.43 -22.02 4.20
CA ALA A 476 -30.45 -21.25 5.44
C ALA A 476 -30.70 -22.13 6.68
N THR A 477 -29.92 -21.90 7.74
CA THR A 477 -30.03 -22.60 9.03
C THR A 477 -30.20 -21.67 10.22
N GLY A 478 -30.11 -20.35 10.01
CA GLY A 478 -30.28 -19.36 11.06
C GLY A 478 -31.63 -19.48 11.75
N ASN A 479 -31.64 -19.33 13.09
CA ASN A 479 -32.90 -19.25 13.83
C ASN A 479 -33.61 -17.94 13.48
N VAL A 480 -34.83 -18.04 12.97
CA VAL A 480 -35.61 -16.90 12.50
C VAL A 480 -36.73 -16.61 13.49
N ILE A 481 -36.60 -15.49 14.20
CA ILE A 481 -37.64 -14.96 15.08
C ILE A 481 -38.43 -13.93 14.26
N LEU A 482 -39.41 -14.40 13.48
CA LEU A 482 -40.24 -13.56 12.60
C LEU A 482 -41.72 -13.90 12.66
N ASP A 483 -42.55 -12.87 12.50
CA ASP A 483 -43.93 -12.97 12.03
C ASP A 483 -43.95 -12.99 10.48
N GLY A 484 -43.49 -14.10 9.89
CA GLY A 484 -43.56 -14.36 8.44
C GLY A 484 -42.21 -14.43 7.73
N GLY A 485 -41.85 -15.62 7.21
CA GLY A 485 -40.65 -15.78 6.39
C GLY A 485 -40.01 -17.16 6.44
N GLY A 486 -40.05 -17.85 5.31
CA GLY A 486 -39.35 -19.12 5.07
C GLY A 486 -37.88 -18.88 4.72
N PHE A 487 -37.37 -19.59 3.72
CA PHE A 487 -36.07 -19.29 3.11
C PHE A 487 -36.05 -17.86 2.51
N ALA A 488 -37.14 -17.46 1.85
CA ALA A 488 -37.34 -16.13 1.30
C ALA A 488 -38.54 -15.42 1.95
N GLY A 489 -38.50 -14.08 2.00
CA GLY A 489 -39.66 -13.26 2.38
C GLY A 489 -40.63 -13.03 1.22
N ARG A 490 -40.11 -12.66 0.04
CA ARG A 490 -40.89 -12.50 -1.20
C ARG A 490 -40.05 -12.77 -2.47
N ILE A 491 -40.66 -13.35 -3.50
CA ILE A 491 -40.05 -13.57 -4.82
C ILE A 491 -41.03 -13.13 -5.92
N PHE A 492 -40.62 -12.27 -6.86
CA PHE A 492 -41.40 -11.79 -8.00
C PHE A 492 -40.82 -12.25 -9.35
N PHE A 493 -41.70 -12.45 -10.35
CA PHE A 493 -41.51 -12.63 -11.80
C PHE A 493 -40.10 -13.03 -12.32
N GLY A 494 -40.04 -14.08 -13.16
CA GLY A 494 -38.93 -14.31 -14.11
C GLY A 494 -37.63 -14.88 -13.53
N GLY A 495 -37.58 -15.19 -12.23
CA GLY A 495 -36.45 -15.84 -11.56
C GLY A 495 -36.60 -17.35 -11.37
N GLY A 496 -35.49 -18.07 -11.21
CA GLY A 496 -35.43 -19.52 -10.96
C GLY A 496 -34.81 -19.85 -9.60
N ALA A 497 -35.32 -20.86 -8.90
CA ALA A 497 -34.79 -21.31 -7.61
C ALA A 497 -34.51 -22.81 -7.66
N HIS A 498 -33.25 -23.21 -7.48
CA HIS A 498 -32.79 -24.59 -7.68
C HIS A 498 -31.99 -25.08 -6.44
N ASN A 499 -32.26 -26.30 -5.95
CA ASN A 499 -31.54 -26.94 -4.84
C ASN A 499 -31.43 -26.06 -3.57
N ILE A 500 -32.58 -25.73 -2.97
CA ILE A 500 -32.67 -24.84 -1.81
C ILE A 500 -33.10 -25.60 -0.55
N TRP A 501 -32.46 -25.30 0.60
CA TRP A 501 -32.69 -26.02 1.87
C TRP A 501 -32.92 -25.08 3.07
N ARG A 502 -33.78 -25.51 4.02
CA ARG A 502 -33.90 -24.90 5.36
C ARG A 502 -33.85 -25.97 6.44
N TYR A 503 -33.04 -25.75 7.49
CA TYR A 503 -33.01 -26.63 8.66
C TYR A 503 -33.86 -26.03 9.79
N ASN A 504 -34.97 -26.70 10.11
CA ASN A 504 -35.72 -26.61 11.37
C ASN A 504 -36.31 -25.24 11.78
N SER A 505 -37.62 -25.03 11.53
CA SER A 505 -38.48 -24.21 12.41
C SER A 505 -39.96 -24.47 12.14
N SER A 506 -40.77 -24.49 13.19
CA SER A 506 -42.21 -24.79 13.22
C SER A 506 -43.15 -23.68 12.69
N LEU A 507 -42.64 -22.70 11.94
CA LEU A 507 -43.40 -21.55 11.44
C LEU A 507 -43.38 -21.53 9.91
N GLY A 508 -44.57 -21.37 9.32
CA GLY A 508 -44.83 -21.50 7.89
C GLY A 508 -44.03 -20.51 7.04
N CYS A 509 -43.70 -20.95 5.83
CA CYS A 509 -43.11 -20.13 4.79
C CYS A 509 -44.10 -19.00 4.43
N CYS A 510 -43.63 -17.75 4.52
CA CYS A 510 -44.27 -16.51 4.05
C CYS A 510 -45.32 -15.89 4.97
N GLY A 511 -45.16 -14.59 5.24
CA GLY A 511 -46.09 -13.75 5.99
C GLY A 511 -47.28 -13.31 5.14
N ASP A 512 -48.45 -13.32 5.77
CA ASP A 512 -49.77 -12.86 5.30
C ASP A 512 -50.43 -13.63 4.13
N CYS A 513 -51.03 -14.78 4.48
CA CYS A 513 -51.89 -15.59 3.59
C CYS A 513 -53.30 -14.98 3.37
N SER A 514 -53.58 -13.75 3.83
CA SER A 514 -54.98 -13.23 3.89
C SER A 514 -55.52 -12.71 2.57
N ASN A 515 -54.66 -12.37 1.60
CA ASN A 515 -55.05 -11.65 0.38
C ASN A 515 -54.96 -12.47 -0.91
N GLY A 516 -54.84 -13.80 -0.81
CA GLY A 516 -54.99 -14.70 -1.96
C GLY A 516 -53.82 -14.69 -2.96
N TRP A 517 -52.66 -14.14 -2.60
CA TRP A 517 -51.46 -14.08 -3.46
C TRP A 517 -50.26 -14.92 -2.94
N ALA A 518 -50.41 -15.70 -1.88
CA ALA A 518 -49.39 -16.63 -1.41
C ALA A 518 -50.03 -17.87 -0.75
N ASP A 519 -49.80 -19.05 -1.33
CA ASP A 519 -50.17 -20.33 -0.73
C ASP A 519 -49.06 -20.78 0.23
N CYS A 520 -49.36 -20.85 1.52
CA CYS A 520 -48.40 -21.19 2.57
C CYS A 520 -48.81 -22.52 3.20
N THR A 521 -48.40 -23.63 2.59
CA THR A 521 -48.62 -24.95 3.18
C THR A 521 -47.56 -25.24 4.23
N LYS A 522 -48.02 -25.65 5.42
CA LYS A 522 -47.17 -26.33 6.41
C LYS A 522 -46.74 -27.67 5.83
N SER A 523 -45.45 -27.98 5.78
CA SER A 523 -45.02 -29.38 5.72
C SER A 523 -43.79 -29.65 6.57
N ASN A 524 -43.80 -30.84 7.16
CA ASN A 524 -42.74 -31.39 7.98
C ASN A 524 -41.72 -32.04 7.05
N GLY A 525 -40.48 -31.58 7.14
CA GLY A 525 -39.36 -32.28 6.52
C GLY A 525 -38.84 -31.65 5.24
N ILE A 526 -37.61 -32.01 4.96
CA ILE A 526 -36.80 -31.68 3.79
C ILE A 526 -37.64 -31.90 2.51
N SER A 527 -37.62 -30.92 1.61
CA SER A 527 -38.46 -30.75 0.41
C SER A 527 -39.87 -30.22 0.70
N ASP A 528 -40.13 -28.96 0.33
CA ASP A 528 -41.38 -28.52 -0.33
C ASP A 528 -41.27 -27.03 -0.68
N PHE A 529 -40.84 -26.75 -1.91
CA PHE A 529 -41.09 -25.49 -2.58
C PHE A 529 -42.29 -25.70 -3.51
N TYR A 530 -43.47 -25.26 -3.10
CA TYR A 530 -44.63 -25.15 -4.00
C TYR A 530 -44.73 -23.70 -4.50
N ALA A 531 -44.08 -23.39 -5.61
CA ALA A 531 -44.43 -22.20 -6.38
C ALA A 531 -45.71 -22.46 -7.16
N SER A 532 -46.76 -21.70 -6.87
CA SER A 532 -47.97 -21.67 -7.70
C SER A 532 -47.82 -20.83 -8.97
N ASP A 533 -46.63 -20.33 -9.30
CA ASP A 533 -46.36 -19.64 -10.56
C ASP A 533 -45.59 -20.54 -11.53
N GLN A 534 -46.14 -20.67 -12.75
CA GLN A 534 -45.75 -21.58 -13.84
C GLN A 534 -44.32 -21.38 -14.40
N ASN A 535 -43.46 -20.60 -13.75
CA ASN A 535 -42.14 -20.20 -14.27
C ASN A 535 -40.96 -20.53 -13.34
N VAL A 536 -41.16 -21.21 -12.21
CA VAL A 536 -40.03 -21.69 -11.38
C VAL A 536 -39.65 -23.11 -11.80
N TYR A 537 -38.53 -23.25 -12.50
CA TYR A 537 -37.94 -24.56 -12.79
C TYR A 537 -37.15 -25.04 -11.58
N VAL A 538 -37.55 -26.14 -10.96
CA VAL A 538 -36.72 -26.84 -9.96
C VAL A 538 -35.97 -27.95 -10.69
N GLU A 539 -34.67 -27.80 -10.83
CA GLU A 539 -33.80 -28.88 -11.32
C GLU A 539 -33.16 -29.52 -10.08
N GLU A 540 -33.65 -30.70 -9.70
CA GLU A 540 -33.07 -31.46 -8.60
C GLU A 540 -31.69 -31.97 -9.04
N ASN A 541 -30.63 -31.48 -8.39
CA ASN A 541 -29.35 -32.17 -8.39
C ASN A 541 -29.18 -32.89 -7.04
N PRO A 542 -29.67 -34.14 -6.91
CA PRO A 542 -29.64 -34.89 -5.65
C PRO A 542 -28.22 -35.21 -5.15
N ASN A 543 -27.19 -34.91 -5.94
CA ASN A 543 -25.78 -35.13 -5.60
C ASN A 543 -25.02 -33.84 -5.24
N TRP A 544 -25.66 -32.66 -5.26
CA TRP A 544 -24.95 -31.42 -4.91
C TRP A 544 -24.61 -31.40 -3.41
N THR A 545 -23.32 -31.28 -3.11
CA THR A 545 -22.79 -31.09 -1.76
C THR A 545 -21.62 -30.12 -1.80
N PHE A 546 -21.46 -29.32 -0.75
CA PHE A 546 -20.26 -28.49 -0.55
C PHE A 546 -18.98 -29.34 -0.45
N GLU A 547 -19.09 -30.61 -0.10
CA GLU A 547 -17.95 -31.54 -0.01
C GLU A 547 -17.25 -31.79 -1.35
N THR A 548 -17.95 -31.57 -2.47
CA THR A 548 -17.40 -31.74 -3.83
C THR A 548 -16.89 -30.46 -4.45
N ASP A 549 -17.11 -29.30 -3.82
CA ASP A 549 -16.67 -28.00 -4.30
C ASP A 549 -15.35 -27.61 -3.63
N ALA A 550 -14.30 -27.41 -4.43
CA ALA A 550 -12.95 -27.08 -3.93
C ALA A 550 -12.88 -25.73 -3.18
N ASN A 551 -13.90 -24.88 -3.30
CA ASN A 551 -13.98 -23.62 -2.56
C ASN A 551 -14.41 -23.81 -1.10
N TRP A 552 -14.87 -25.01 -0.72
CA TRP A 552 -15.44 -25.28 0.59
C TRP A 552 -14.68 -26.39 1.32
N SER A 553 -14.61 -26.26 2.63
CA SER A 553 -14.06 -27.22 3.58
C SER A 553 -15.12 -27.62 4.61
N ASN A 554 -15.03 -28.84 5.15
CA ASN A 554 -15.99 -29.39 6.10
C ASN A 554 -15.34 -30.39 7.07
N CYS A 555 -15.81 -30.46 8.33
CA CYS A 555 -15.48 -31.51 9.29
C CYS A 555 -16.66 -32.47 9.46
N SER A 556 -16.40 -33.78 9.62
CA SER A 556 -17.48 -34.76 9.74
C SER A 556 -18.45 -34.48 10.91
N ASN A 557 -19.75 -34.42 10.58
CA ASN A 557 -20.95 -34.53 11.41
C ASN A 557 -21.36 -33.41 12.40
N THR A 558 -20.71 -32.25 12.49
CA THR A 558 -21.22 -31.17 13.39
C THR A 558 -21.01 -29.71 12.98
N MET A 559 -20.26 -29.40 11.92
CA MET A 559 -20.00 -28.01 11.50
C MET A 559 -20.60 -27.71 10.13
N LEU A 560 -21.05 -26.47 9.94
CA LEU A 560 -21.39 -25.94 8.62
C LEU A 560 -20.11 -25.77 7.78
N PRO A 561 -20.18 -25.92 6.45
CA PRO A 561 -19.01 -25.73 5.60
C PRO A 561 -18.47 -24.30 5.69
N TRP A 562 -17.15 -24.14 5.58
CA TRP A 562 -16.48 -22.84 5.55
C TRP A 562 -15.58 -22.75 4.31
N LEU A 563 -15.16 -21.54 3.94
CA LEU A 563 -14.39 -21.34 2.72
C LEU A 563 -12.97 -21.90 2.90
N SER A 564 -12.44 -22.53 1.86
CA SER A 564 -11.17 -23.26 1.94
C SER A 564 -9.94 -22.39 2.24
N TRP A 565 -10.02 -21.09 1.99
CA TRP A 565 -8.97 -20.12 2.34
C TRP A 565 -9.04 -19.66 3.81
N GLU A 566 -10.11 -19.96 4.55
CA GLU A 566 -10.19 -19.62 5.97
C GLU A 566 -9.29 -20.53 6.80
N GLU A 567 -8.53 -19.93 7.73
CA GLU A 567 -7.70 -20.67 8.68
C GLU A 567 -8.56 -21.31 9.79
N ARG A 568 -9.23 -22.43 9.47
CA ARG A 568 -9.94 -23.27 10.45
C ARG A 568 -9.45 -24.71 10.40
N THR A 569 -9.28 -25.31 11.57
CA THR A 569 -8.91 -26.72 11.72
C THR A 569 -10.11 -27.55 12.18
N CYS A 570 -10.25 -28.74 11.59
CA CYS A 570 -10.84 -29.89 12.27
C CYS A 570 -9.87 -30.39 13.35
#